data_AF-A0A357G874-F1
#
_entry.id   AF-A0A357G874-F1
#
_cell.length_a   1.000
_cell.length_b   1.000
_cell.length_c   1.000
_cell.angle_alpha   90.00
_cell.angle_beta   90.00
_cell.angle_gamma   90.00
#
_symmetry.space_group_name_H-M   'P 1'
#
loop_
_entity.id
_entity.type
_entity.pdbx_description
1 polymer ?
#
loop_
_entity_poly.entity_id
_entity_poly.type
_entity_poly.pdbx_seq_one_letter_code
_entity_poly.pdbx_strand_id
1 'polypeptide(L)'
;MIALLGGVALGLSSSPRQYFKTLSKIDKEWKKVNQYNFNRSIGHLSMEKLVEEKILPDGSYKLVLTNKGKKQAKMLSLFGSSINFKKPKHWDKKWRIVIFDIPEKDRSFRDILRDHLHELKFFKLQHSVFISPHPFENAILELVRLYSAEQYVRVITAEKIDNENNIKKHFSKTI
;
A
#
# COMPACT_ATOMS: atom_id res chain seq x y z
N MET A 1 -1.13 16.48 -2.41
CA MET A 1 0.28 16.40 -2.83
C MET A 1 0.71 17.67 -3.59
N ILE A 2 0.21 18.87 -3.22
CA ILE A 2 0.44 20.11 -4.00
C ILE A 2 1.05 21.22 -3.12
N ALA A 3 0.73 21.28 -1.82
CA ALA A 3 1.42 22.17 -0.89
C ALA A 3 2.94 21.89 -0.79
N LEU A 4 3.34 20.62 -0.95
CA LEU A 4 4.75 20.20 -0.98
C LEU A 4 5.44 20.56 -2.31
N LEU A 5 4.70 20.68 -3.42
CA LEU A 5 5.24 21.12 -4.71
C LEU A 5 5.38 22.65 -4.79
N GLY A 6 4.51 23.40 -4.10
CA GLY A 6 4.65 24.85 -3.96
C GLY A 6 5.92 25.25 -3.21
N GLY A 7 6.24 24.56 -2.11
CA GLY A 7 7.47 24.80 -1.34
C GLY A 7 8.76 24.49 -2.12
N VAL A 8 8.76 23.43 -2.96
CA VAL A 8 9.94 23.04 -3.76
C VAL A 8 10.12 23.95 -5.00
N ALA A 9 9.03 24.45 -5.59
CA ALA A 9 9.09 25.40 -6.71
C ALA A 9 9.65 26.78 -6.30
N LEU A 10 9.40 27.21 -5.05
CA LEU A 10 9.89 28.49 -4.51
C LEU A 10 11.41 28.51 -4.26
N GLY A 11 12.04 27.34 -4.08
CA GLY A 11 13.46 27.23 -3.74
C GLY A 11 14.45 27.03 -4.90
N LEU A 12 13.98 26.77 -6.14
CA LEU A 12 14.85 26.31 -7.24
C LEU A 12 14.71 27.05 -8.57
N SER A 13 13.86 28.09 -8.70
CA SER A 13 13.70 28.82 -9.96
C SER A 13 14.64 30.03 -10.05
N SER A 14 15.64 29.99 -10.93
CA SER A 14 16.66 31.02 -11.12
C SER A 14 16.22 32.23 -11.96
N SER A 15 14.95 32.34 -12.39
CA SER A 15 14.45 33.55 -13.07
C SER A 15 12.97 33.88 -12.79
N PRO A 16 12.61 35.17 -12.63
CA PRO A 16 11.24 35.61 -12.36
C PRO A 16 10.21 35.21 -13.43
N ARG A 17 10.60 35.15 -14.71
CA ARG A 17 9.68 34.77 -15.81
C ARG A 17 9.29 33.29 -15.74
N GLN A 18 10.19 32.43 -15.31
CA GLN A 18 9.95 30.99 -15.18
C GLN A 18 9.05 30.68 -13.98
N TYR A 19 9.21 31.45 -12.89
CA TYR A 19 8.34 31.48 -11.71
C TYR A 19 6.87 31.78 -12.08
N PHE A 20 6.62 32.89 -12.78
CA PHE A 20 5.25 33.24 -13.20
C PHE A 20 4.64 32.23 -14.20
N LYS A 21 5.46 31.57 -15.03
CA LYS A 21 5.01 30.51 -15.96
C LYS A 21 4.65 29.21 -15.24
N THR A 22 5.32 28.87 -14.13
CA THR A 22 4.97 27.70 -13.32
C THR A 22 3.73 27.96 -12.48
N LEU A 23 3.64 29.13 -11.84
CA LEU A 23 2.44 29.57 -11.11
C LEU A 23 1.20 29.62 -11.98
N SER A 24 1.28 30.15 -13.21
CA SER A 24 0.14 30.18 -14.13
C SER A 24 -0.29 28.80 -14.65
N LYS A 25 0.64 27.83 -14.72
CA LYS A 25 0.30 26.42 -15.00
C LYS A 25 -0.38 25.76 -13.80
N ILE A 26 0.09 26.04 -12.59
CA ILE A 26 -0.54 25.58 -11.35
C ILE A 26 -1.95 26.17 -11.21
N ASP A 27 -2.13 27.46 -11.49
CA ASP A 27 -3.45 28.14 -11.51
C ASP A 27 -4.39 27.56 -12.59
N LYS A 28 -3.86 27.24 -13.78
CA LYS A 28 -4.63 26.57 -14.84
C LYS A 28 -5.04 25.14 -14.46
N GLU A 29 -4.19 24.39 -13.79
CA GLU A 29 -4.50 23.05 -13.29
C GLU A 29 -5.46 23.12 -12.08
N TRP A 30 -5.33 24.15 -11.23
CA TRP A 30 -6.26 24.44 -10.12
C TRP A 30 -7.68 24.75 -10.62
N LYS A 31 -7.80 25.53 -11.71
CA LYS A 31 -9.09 25.82 -12.38
C LYS A 31 -9.74 24.61 -13.03
N LYS A 32 -9.00 23.53 -13.30
CA LYS A 32 -9.55 22.26 -13.82
C LYS A 32 -10.03 21.31 -12.73
N VAL A 33 -9.57 21.48 -11.49
CA VAL A 33 -10.09 20.70 -10.36
C VAL A 33 -11.46 21.26 -10.02
N ASN A 34 -12.51 20.46 -10.23
CA ASN A 34 -13.86 20.84 -9.83
C ASN A 34 -13.91 21.05 -8.31
N GLN A 35 -13.86 22.31 -7.87
CA GLN A 35 -13.79 22.73 -6.47
C GLN A 35 -14.89 22.08 -5.62
N TYR A 36 -16.06 21.86 -6.20
CA TYR A 36 -17.19 21.18 -5.55
C TYR A 36 -16.89 19.71 -5.26
N ASN A 37 -16.35 18.98 -6.25
CA ASN A 37 -15.99 17.56 -6.08
C ASN A 37 -14.81 17.39 -5.11
N PHE A 38 -13.86 18.32 -5.14
CA PHE A 38 -12.74 18.34 -4.20
C PHE A 38 -13.23 18.55 -2.77
N ASN A 39 -14.03 19.60 -2.52
CA ASN A 39 -14.57 19.89 -1.20
C ASN A 39 -15.50 18.78 -0.68
N ARG A 40 -16.31 18.16 -1.55
CA ARG A 40 -17.12 16.98 -1.21
C ARG A 40 -16.24 15.81 -0.76
N SER A 41 -15.16 15.53 -1.49
CA SER A 41 -14.24 14.44 -1.15
C SER A 41 -13.51 14.69 0.16
N ILE A 42 -13.03 15.91 0.40
CA ILE A 42 -12.43 16.31 1.68
C ILE A 42 -13.45 16.23 2.82
N GLY A 43 -14.68 16.69 2.60
CA GLY A 43 -15.77 16.59 3.56
C GLY A 43 -16.05 15.14 3.96
N HIS A 44 -16.08 14.22 2.99
CA HIS A 44 -16.24 12.79 3.26
C HIS A 44 -15.08 12.21 4.08
N LEU A 45 -13.84 12.51 3.71
CA LEU A 45 -12.65 12.05 4.45
C LEU A 45 -12.62 12.62 5.88
N SER A 46 -13.11 13.85 6.07
CA SER A 46 -13.24 14.47 7.40
C SER A 46 -14.35 13.80 8.23
N MET A 47 -15.53 13.57 7.64
CA MET A 47 -16.64 12.83 8.26
C MET A 47 -16.22 11.42 8.71
N GLU A 48 -15.43 10.73 7.90
CA GLU A 48 -14.89 9.41 8.23
C GLU A 48 -13.72 9.45 9.24
N LYS A 49 -13.32 10.64 9.69
CA LYS A 49 -12.20 10.89 10.61
C LYS A 49 -10.85 10.42 10.06
N LEU A 50 -10.66 10.50 8.74
CA LEU A 50 -9.42 10.14 8.06
C LEU A 50 -8.48 11.34 7.92
N VAL A 51 -9.03 12.54 7.83
CA VAL A 51 -8.27 13.80 7.83
C VAL A 51 -8.78 14.71 8.93
N GLU A 52 -7.87 15.53 9.47
CA GLU A 52 -8.16 16.58 10.45
C GLU A 52 -7.54 17.91 9.99
N GLU A 53 -8.17 19.02 10.37
CA GLU A 53 -7.61 20.35 10.15
C GLU A 53 -6.77 20.77 11.34
N LYS A 54 -5.54 21.25 11.08
CA LYS A 54 -4.69 21.90 12.08
C LYS A 54 -4.51 23.35 11.71
N ILE A 55 -4.95 24.24 12.60
CA ILE A 55 -4.76 25.68 12.47
C ILE A 55 -3.29 26.01 12.70
N LEU A 56 -2.75 26.87 11.86
CA LEU A 56 -1.39 27.38 11.89
C LEU A 56 -1.36 28.75 12.61
N PRO A 57 -0.18 29.19 13.09
CA PRO A 57 -0.06 30.46 13.83
C PRO A 57 -0.49 31.70 13.04
N ASP A 58 -0.48 31.63 11.71
CA ASP A 58 -0.91 32.70 10.80
C ASP A 58 -2.43 32.69 10.53
N GLY A 59 -3.20 31.83 11.21
CA GLY A 59 -4.64 31.69 11.04
C GLY A 59 -5.05 30.83 9.84
N SER A 60 -4.10 30.35 9.04
CA SER A 60 -4.39 29.36 7.99
C SER A 60 -4.56 27.96 8.59
N TYR A 61 -5.01 26.97 7.81
CA TYR A 61 -5.11 25.58 8.26
C TYR A 61 -4.46 24.61 7.28
N LYS A 62 -3.98 23.48 7.82
CA LYS A 62 -3.49 22.34 7.05
C LYS A 62 -4.34 21.11 7.31
N LEU A 63 -4.67 20.37 6.26
CA LEU A 63 -5.26 19.05 6.37
C LEU A 63 -4.17 18.01 6.63
N VAL A 64 -4.33 17.22 7.70
CA VAL A 64 -3.38 16.19 8.12
C VAL A 64 -4.11 14.86 8.22
N LEU A 65 -3.47 13.77 7.79
CA LEU A 65 -4.02 12.43 8.01
C LEU A 65 -4.02 12.10 9.50
N THR A 66 -5.18 11.69 10.01
CA THR A 66 -5.30 11.10 11.35
C THR A 66 -4.57 9.76 11.40
N ASN A 67 -4.39 9.16 12.58
CA ASN A 67 -3.82 7.81 12.66
C ASN A 67 -4.67 6.78 11.88
N LYS A 68 -6.01 6.94 11.90
CA LYS A 68 -6.94 6.14 11.09
C LYS A 68 -6.73 6.38 9.59
N GLY A 69 -6.62 7.63 9.17
CA GLY A 69 -6.35 8.00 7.78
C GLY A 69 -4.99 7.51 7.28
N LYS A 70 -3.94 7.58 8.09
CA LYS A 70 -2.62 7.02 7.76
C LYS A 70 -2.70 5.50 7.58
N LYS A 71 -3.42 4.80 8.46
CA LYS A 71 -3.63 3.35 8.35
C LYS A 71 -4.36 2.99 7.06
N GLN A 72 -5.44 3.71 6.74
CA GLN A 72 -6.24 3.48 5.52
C GLN A 72 -5.50 3.89 4.24
N ALA A 73 -4.74 4.98 4.25
CA ALA A 73 -3.89 5.39 3.13
C ALA A 73 -2.77 4.38 2.89
N LYS A 74 -2.15 3.86 3.96
CA LYS A 74 -1.14 2.80 3.89
C LYS A 74 -1.76 1.52 3.33
N MET A 75 -2.93 1.13 3.81
CA MET A 75 -3.72 0.04 3.28
C MET A 75 -3.92 0.24 1.77
N LEU A 76 -4.53 1.34 1.33
CA LEU A 76 -4.73 1.66 -0.09
C LEU A 76 -3.44 1.70 -0.91
N SER A 77 -2.32 2.15 -0.34
CA SER A 77 -1.01 2.09 -1.04
C SER A 77 -0.49 0.66 -1.21
N LEU A 78 -0.84 -0.25 -0.29
CA LEU A 78 -0.56 -1.67 -0.43
C LEU A 78 -1.49 -2.33 -1.48
N PHE A 79 -2.73 -1.86 -1.65
CA PHE A 79 -3.70 -2.41 -2.61
C PHE A 79 -3.63 -1.78 -4.03
N GLY A 80 -3.28 -0.50 -4.14
CA GLY A 80 -3.54 0.32 -5.34
C GLY A 80 -2.29 0.73 -6.14
N SER A 81 -1.12 0.75 -5.51
CA SER A 81 0.12 0.62 -6.27
C SER A 81 0.45 -0.85 -6.27
N SER A 82 0.66 -1.44 -7.46
CA SER A 82 1.49 -2.63 -7.62
C SER A 82 2.62 -2.47 -6.62
N ILE A 83 2.56 -3.17 -5.49
CA ILE A 83 3.63 -3.05 -4.53
C ILE A 83 4.80 -3.59 -5.33
N ASN A 84 5.70 -2.70 -5.70
CA ASN A 84 6.89 -3.04 -6.44
C ASN A 84 7.81 -3.65 -5.40
N PHE A 85 7.35 -4.75 -4.78
CA PHE A 85 8.18 -5.66 -4.06
C PHE A 85 9.22 -6.02 -5.11
N LYS A 86 10.41 -5.45 -4.95
CA LYS A 86 11.54 -5.80 -5.78
C LYS A 86 11.67 -7.30 -5.64
N LYS A 87 11.11 -8.04 -6.61
CA LYS A 87 11.24 -9.49 -6.67
C LYS A 87 12.74 -9.71 -6.67
N PRO A 88 13.29 -10.40 -5.66
CA PRO A 88 14.69 -10.70 -5.71
C PRO A 88 14.92 -11.48 -7.01
N LYS A 89 15.97 -11.08 -7.74
CA LYS A 89 16.27 -11.66 -9.06
C LYS A 89 16.50 -13.17 -8.99
N HIS A 90 16.86 -13.67 -7.81
CA HIS A 90 17.18 -15.07 -7.58
C HIS A 90 16.48 -15.59 -6.34
N TRP A 91 16.03 -16.84 -6.43
CA TRP A 91 15.57 -17.62 -5.31
C TRP A 91 16.73 -17.91 -4.35
N ASP A 92 16.53 -17.66 -3.05
CA ASP A 92 17.52 -17.94 -2.00
C ASP A 92 17.45 -19.38 -1.46
N LYS A 93 16.79 -20.27 -2.22
CA LYS A 93 16.58 -21.70 -1.88
C LYS A 93 15.70 -21.95 -0.66
N LYS A 94 14.89 -20.97 -0.25
CA LYS A 94 13.92 -21.13 0.84
C LYS A 94 12.48 -20.95 0.36
N TRP A 95 11.56 -21.66 0.98
CA TRP A 95 10.13 -21.57 0.74
C TRP A 95 9.47 -20.70 1.80
N ARG A 96 8.51 -19.88 1.37
CA ARG A 96 7.72 -19.00 2.23
C ARG A 96 6.34 -19.55 2.24
N ILE A 97 5.99 -20.17 3.34
CA ILE A 97 4.71 -20.81 3.51
C ILE A 97 3.87 -19.93 4.41
N VAL A 98 2.72 -19.50 3.91
CA VAL A 98 1.72 -18.76 4.68
C VAL A 98 0.60 -19.71 4.99
N ILE A 99 0.37 -19.93 6.28
CA ILE A 99 -0.78 -20.67 6.78
C ILE A 99 -1.67 -19.75 7.60
N PHE A 100 -2.97 -19.96 7.52
CA PHE A 100 -3.90 -19.18 8.32
C PHE A 100 -5.14 -19.96 8.71
N ASP A 101 -5.70 -19.63 9.86
CA ASP A 101 -7.01 -20.09 10.30
C ASP A 101 -7.80 -18.87 10.81
N ILE A 102 -8.50 -18.22 9.87
CA ILE A 102 -9.21 -16.97 10.11
C ILE A 102 -10.70 -17.30 10.29
N PRO A 103 -11.29 -16.96 11.46
CA PRO A 103 -12.67 -17.31 11.78
C PRO A 103 -13.65 -16.60 10.85
N GLU A 104 -14.86 -17.16 10.72
CA GLU A 104 -15.85 -16.66 9.75
C GLU A 104 -16.28 -15.21 9.98
N LYS A 105 -16.29 -14.76 11.24
CA LYS A 105 -16.52 -13.35 11.61
C LYS A 105 -15.54 -12.37 10.94
N ASP A 106 -14.34 -12.85 10.59
CA ASP A 106 -13.25 -12.09 9.99
C ASP A 106 -13.04 -12.48 8.50
N ARG A 107 -14.07 -13.02 7.84
CA ARG A 107 -14.02 -13.48 6.44
C ARG A 107 -13.50 -12.42 5.47
N SER A 108 -13.84 -11.16 5.67
CA SER A 108 -13.36 -10.06 4.81
C SER A 108 -11.83 -10.00 4.77
N PHE A 109 -11.18 -10.13 5.93
CA PHE A 109 -9.72 -10.18 6.01
C PHE A 109 -9.15 -11.44 5.35
N ARG A 110 -9.82 -12.58 5.50
CA ARG A 110 -9.41 -13.83 4.86
C ARG A 110 -9.39 -13.72 3.34
N ASP A 111 -10.41 -13.10 2.76
CA ASP A 111 -10.52 -12.92 1.31
C ASP A 111 -9.48 -11.90 0.82
N ILE A 112 -9.28 -10.80 1.55
CA ILE A 112 -8.20 -9.83 1.31
C ILE A 112 -6.80 -10.47 1.32
N LEU A 113 -6.51 -11.32 2.31
CA LEU A 113 -5.22 -12.00 2.42
C LEU A 113 -4.99 -12.93 1.22
N ARG A 114 -6.02 -13.65 0.78
CA ARG A 114 -5.95 -14.53 -0.40
C ARG A 114 -5.67 -13.74 -1.68
N ASP A 115 -6.36 -12.62 -1.87
CA ASP A 115 -6.16 -11.76 -3.05
C ASP A 115 -4.73 -11.22 -3.10
N HIS A 116 -4.20 -10.77 -1.95
CA HIS A 116 -2.80 -10.34 -1.84
C HIS A 116 -1.80 -11.45 -2.15
N LEU A 117 -2.00 -12.65 -1.61
CA LEU A 117 -1.12 -13.79 -1.87
C LEU A 117 -1.14 -14.17 -3.37
N HIS A 118 -2.32 -14.11 -4.00
CA HIS A 118 -2.46 -14.36 -5.43
C HIS A 118 -1.75 -13.28 -6.29
N GLU A 119 -1.88 -12.01 -5.94
CA GLU A 119 -1.18 -10.91 -6.62
C GLU A 119 0.35 -11.06 -6.51
N LEU A 120 0.82 -11.46 -5.32
CA LEU A 120 2.21 -11.78 -5.04
C LEU A 120 2.73 -13.06 -5.71
N LYS A 121 1.88 -13.75 -6.48
CA LYS A 121 2.17 -15.01 -7.16
C LYS A 121 2.51 -16.14 -6.22
N PHE A 122 1.95 -16.18 -5.01
CA PHE A 122 1.98 -17.40 -4.20
C PHE A 122 1.16 -18.51 -4.88
N PHE A 123 1.67 -19.73 -4.79
CA PHE A 123 0.96 -20.93 -5.18
C PHE A 123 0.08 -21.41 -4.03
N LYS A 124 -1.18 -21.77 -4.33
CA LYS A 124 -2.12 -22.31 -3.35
C LYS A 124 -1.89 -23.81 -3.19
N LEU A 125 -1.30 -24.24 -2.06
CA LEU A 125 -1.13 -25.65 -1.72
C LEU A 125 -2.43 -26.27 -1.20
N GLN A 126 -3.16 -25.53 -0.35
CA GLN A 126 -4.46 -25.92 0.21
C GLN A 126 -5.35 -24.69 0.42
N HIS A 127 -6.54 -24.87 1.00
CA HIS A 127 -7.51 -23.77 1.19
C HIS A 127 -6.98 -22.59 2.01
N SER A 128 -6.08 -22.85 2.95
CA SER A 128 -5.46 -21.84 3.81
C SER A 128 -3.94 -21.98 3.90
N VAL A 129 -3.33 -22.60 2.88
CA VAL A 129 -1.88 -22.82 2.80
C VAL A 129 -1.38 -22.35 1.44
N PHE A 130 -0.45 -21.40 1.47
CA PHE A 130 0.13 -20.79 0.28
C PHE A 130 1.65 -20.85 0.37
N ILE A 131 2.33 -21.00 -0.77
CA ILE A 131 3.78 -21.12 -0.84
C ILE A 131 4.37 -20.19 -1.89
N SER A 132 5.56 -19.64 -1.64
CA SER A 132 6.30 -18.84 -2.61
C SER A 132 7.82 -19.03 -2.43
N PRO A 133 8.62 -18.98 -3.51
CA PRO A 133 10.08 -18.88 -3.40
C PRO A 133 10.52 -17.46 -2.97
N HIS A 134 9.63 -16.47 -2.94
CA HIS A 134 10.01 -15.09 -2.70
C HIS A 134 9.94 -14.66 -1.22
N PRO A 135 10.93 -13.91 -0.72
CA PRO A 135 10.98 -13.40 0.65
C PRO A 135 10.05 -12.20 0.84
N PHE A 136 8.75 -12.47 0.85
CA PHE A 136 7.70 -11.47 1.13
C PHE A 136 7.21 -11.52 2.59
N GLU A 137 7.95 -12.15 3.50
CA GLU A 137 7.54 -12.37 4.89
C GLU A 137 7.20 -11.05 5.59
N ASN A 138 8.07 -10.04 5.46
CA ASN A 138 7.88 -8.73 6.09
C ASN A 138 6.58 -8.05 5.63
N ALA A 139 6.28 -8.15 4.34
CA ALA A 139 5.10 -7.55 3.75
C ALA A 139 3.81 -8.21 4.23
N ILE A 140 3.82 -9.54 4.30
CA ILE A 140 2.70 -10.33 4.80
C ILE A 140 2.49 -10.03 6.28
N LEU A 141 3.56 -10.00 7.09
CA LEU A 141 3.48 -9.68 8.51
C LEU A 141 2.97 -8.25 8.75
N GLU A 142 3.35 -7.30 7.91
CA GLU A 142 2.85 -5.93 7.97
C GLU A 142 1.35 -5.86 7.64
N LEU A 143 0.90 -6.56 6.59
CA LEU A 143 -0.52 -6.69 6.26
C LEU A 143 -1.30 -7.30 7.43
N VAL A 144 -0.84 -8.43 7.97
CA VAL A 144 -1.49 -9.13 9.09
C VAL A 144 -1.60 -8.21 10.31
N ARG A 145 -0.53 -7.47 10.64
CA ARG A 145 -0.52 -6.49 11.73
C ARG A 145 -1.50 -5.35 11.53
N LEU A 146 -1.63 -4.87 10.29
CA LEU A 146 -2.61 -3.82 9.97
C LEU A 146 -4.04 -4.27 10.27
N TYR A 147 -4.36 -5.55 10.11
CA TYR A 147 -5.69 -6.09 10.41
C TYR A 147 -5.81 -6.67 11.82
N SER A 148 -4.77 -6.55 12.66
CA SER A 148 -4.74 -7.13 14.01
C SER A 148 -5.04 -8.63 14.02
N ALA A 149 -4.57 -9.33 13.00
CA ALA A 149 -4.85 -10.73 12.74
C ALA A 149 -3.64 -11.64 13.00
N GLU A 150 -2.63 -11.17 13.74
CA GLU A 150 -1.38 -11.88 14.02
C GLU A 150 -1.63 -13.24 14.68
N GLN A 151 -2.69 -13.37 15.46
CA GLN A 151 -3.05 -14.63 16.10
C GLN A 151 -3.44 -15.72 15.09
N TYR A 152 -3.99 -15.36 13.93
CA TYR A 152 -4.57 -16.28 12.94
C TYR A 152 -3.62 -16.68 11.81
N VAL A 153 -2.53 -15.94 11.59
CA VAL A 153 -1.65 -16.13 10.43
C VAL A 153 -0.24 -16.50 10.90
N ARG A 154 0.38 -17.49 10.25
CA ARG A 154 1.78 -17.84 10.45
C ARG A 154 2.51 -17.81 9.11
N VAL A 155 3.72 -17.27 9.13
CA VAL A 155 4.64 -17.29 7.99
C VAL A 155 5.82 -18.17 8.39
N ILE A 156 6.08 -19.19 7.59
CA ILE A 156 7.11 -20.19 7.82
C ILE A 156 8.14 -20.08 6.71
N THR A 157 9.41 -20.01 7.09
CA THR A 157 10.52 -20.16 6.17
C THR A 157 11.02 -21.61 6.24
N ALA A 158 10.89 -22.35 5.15
CA ALA A 158 11.26 -23.76 5.08
C ALA A 158 12.37 -23.97 4.04
N GLU A 159 13.35 -24.83 4.32
CA GLU A 159 14.38 -25.18 3.33
C GLU A 159 13.94 -26.29 2.39
N LYS A 160 12.99 -27.13 2.82
CA LYS A 160 12.48 -28.27 2.06
C LYS A 160 10.98 -28.40 2.26
N ILE A 161 10.33 -28.93 1.22
CA ILE A 161 8.93 -29.37 1.23
C ILE A 161 8.84 -30.63 0.38
N ASP A 162 7.90 -31.52 0.69
CA ASP A 162 7.59 -32.65 -0.18
C ASP A 162 7.08 -32.15 -1.55
N ASN A 163 7.17 -33.00 -2.57
CA ASN A 163 6.70 -32.67 -3.92
C ASN A 163 7.29 -31.38 -4.53
N GLU A 164 8.48 -30.98 -4.07
CA GLU A 164 9.13 -29.73 -4.45
C GLU A 164 9.24 -29.54 -5.96
N ASN A 165 9.53 -30.63 -6.70
CA ASN A 165 9.63 -30.59 -8.16
C ASN A 165 8.32 -30.15 -8.83
N ASN A 166 7.16 -30.55 -8.30
CA ASN A 166 5.86 -30.13 -8.83
C ASN A 166 5.63 -28.64 -8.54
N ILE A 167 5.93 -28.22 -7.32
CA ILE A 167 5.80 -26.81 -6.89
C ILE A 167 6.71 -25.92 -7.73
N LYS A 168 7.98 -26.30 -7.94
CA LYS A 168 8.95 -25.57 -8.77
C LYS A 168 8.49 -25.37 -10.21
N LYS A 169 7.74 -26.32 -10.80
CA LYS A 169 7.17 -26.13 -12.15
C LYS A 169 6.25 -24.91 -12.23
N HIS A 170 5.51 -24.63 -11.16
CA HIS A 170 4.65 -23.43 -11.06
C HIS A 170 5.46 -22.12 -11.08
N PHE A 171 6.71 -22.16 -10.61
CA PHE A 171 7.61 -21.01 -10.51
C PHE A 171 8.75 -21.02 -11.54
N SER A 172 8.66 -21.85 -12.57
CA SER A 172 9.75 -22.13 -13.53
C SER A 172 10.33 -20.90 -14.26
N LYS A 173 9.63 -19.77 -14.29
CA LYS A 173 10.14 -18.49 -14.84
C LYS A 173 10.86 -17.61 -13.82
N THR A 174 11.02 -18.09 -12.60
CA THR A 174 11.26 -17.26 -11.41
C THR A 174 12.23 -17.91 -10.43
N ILE A 175 12.41 -19.22 -10.51
CA ILE A 175 13.42 -20.02 -9.82
C ILE A 175 14.55 -20.35 -10.79
#